data_AF-A0A372F4X7-F1
#
_entry.id   AF-A0A372F4X7-F1
#
_cell.length_a   1.000
_cell.length_b   1.000
_cell.length_c   1.000
_cell.angle_alpha   90.00
_cell.angle_beta   90.00
_cell.angle_gamma   90.00
#
_symmetry.space_group_name_H-M   'P 1'
#
loop_
_entity.id
_entity.type
_entity.pdbx_description
1 polymer ?
#
loop_
_entity_poly.entity_id
_entity_poly.type
_entity_poly.pdbx_seq_one_letter_code
_entity_poly.pdbx_strand_id
1 'polypeptide(L)'
;MYFYKRKMANNMKVIFIFLFCISISFIGLAQKPKQTPGKSQDYGILYTHNDSLQYETYPLPNGWGYKLYLRYKLLVNQPIIPALAGNQGFKTEKDAKKIAQLAIGKVAKGQMPPTLEAKEVKKALKL
;
A
#
# COMPACT_ATOMS: atom_id res chain seq x y z
N MET A 1 -10.12 -39.10 38.08
CA MET A 1 -10.87 -39.32 39.34
C MET A 1 -11.07 -37.96 39.99
N TYR A 2 -12.32 -37.52 40.05
CA TYR A 2 -12.78 -36.26 40.63
C TYR A 2 -12.46 -36.18 42.14
N PHE A 3 -12.60 -34.96 42.67
CA PHE A 3 -12.73 -34.57 44.08
C PHE A 3 -11.50 -33.94 44.76
N TYR A 4 -11.45 -32.61 44.72
CA TYR A 4 -11.47 -31.86 45.99
C TYR A 4 -12.26 -30.56 45.83
N LYS A 5 -13.45 -30.57 46.43
CA LYS A 5 -14.47 -29.51 46.40
C LYS A 5 -14.56 -28.91 47.80
N ARG A 6 -14.39 -27.60 47.95
CA ARG A 6 -14.94 -26.81 49.05
C ARG A 6 -14.92 -25.33 48.67
N LYS A 7 -15.94 -24.79 47.99
CA LYS A 7 -17.16 -24.18 48.57
C LYS A 7 -16.87 -23.39 49.85
N MET A 8 -16.88 -22.06 49.74
CA MET A 8 -17.58 -21.15 50.66
C MET A 8 -17.94 -19.89 49.85
N ALA A 9 -19.21 -19.52 49.94
CA ALA A 9 -19.88 -18.52 49.15
C ALA A 9 -20.04 -17.22 49.95
N ASN A 10 -19.95 -16.10 49.24
CA ASN A 10 -20.72 -14.85 49.38
C ASN A 10 -20.74 -14.11 50.74
N ASN A 11 -20.39 -12.80 50.72
CA ASN A 11 -21.27 -11.66 51.03
C ASN A 11 -20.54 -10.42 51.59
N MET A 12 -20.25 -9.42 50.75
CA MET A 12 -20.25 -7.98 51.11
C MET A 12 -20.36 -7.14 49.82
N LYS A 13 -21.57 -6.87 49.32
CA LYS A 13 -22.30 -5.60 49.49
C LYS A 13 -21.49 -4.34 49.13
N VAL A 14 -21.18 -4.16 47.84
CA VAL A 14 -21.04 -2.84 47.19
C VAL A 14 -21.65 -3.01 45.79
N ILE A 15 -22.97 -3.18 45.64
CA ILE A 15 -23.93 -2.08 45.54
C ILE A 15 -23.34 -0.98 44.64
N PHE A 16 -23.45 -1.13 43.32
CA PHE A 16 -24.47 -0.47 42.50
C PHE A 16 -24.66 0.99 42.90
N ILE A 17 -24.17 1.93 42.08
CA ILE A 17 -24.47 3.37 41.93
C ILE A 17 -23.20 3.95 41.28
N PHE A 18 -23.12 4.14 39.97
CA PHE A 18 -23.77 5.25 39.27
C PHE A 18 -24.15 4.87 37.83
N LEU A 19 -25.45 4.97 37.60
CA LEU A 19 -26.10 5.03 36.30
C LEU A 19 -25.76 6.36 35.59
N PHE A 20 -25.46 6.22 34.30
CA PHE A 20 -25.90 7.07 33.20
C PHE A 20 -25.26 8.46 32.98
N CYS A 21 -25.41 8.92 31.73
CA CYS A 21 -24.75 10.04 31.05
C CYS A 21 -23.30 9.68 30.64
N ILE A 22 -22.96 9.48 29.38
CA ILE A 22 -23.30 10.32 28.22
C ILE A 22 -23.34 9.41 26.98
N SER A 23 -24.46 9.50 26.27
CA SER A 23 -24.58 9.18 24.86
C SER A 23 -23.52 9.91 24.04
N ILE A 24 -22.44 9.23 23.66
CA ILE A 24 -21.58 9.68 22.56
C ILE A 24 -21.93 8.82 21.35
N SER A 25 -22.97 9.27 20.65
CA SER A 25 -23.05 9.10 19.20
C SER A 25 -21.82 9.76 18.60
N PHE A 26 -20.82 8.98 18.19
CA PHE A 26 -19.85 9.42 17.20
C PHE A 26 -19.82 8.39 16.09
N ILE A 27 -20.60 8.69 15.05
CA ILE A 27 -20.50 8.12 13.72
C ILE A 27 -19.11 8.52 13.21
N GLY A 28 -18.11 7.71 13.51
CA GLY A 28 -16.79 7.80 12.91
C GLY A 28 -16.83 7.03 11.60
N LEU A 29 -17.02 7.75 10.50
CA LEU A 29 -16.72 7.24 9.15
C LEU A 29 -15.30 6.66 9.22
N ALA A 30 -15.17 5.33 9.14
CA ALA A 30 -13.87 4.69 9.04
C ALA A 30 -13.27 5.05 7.68
N GLN A 31 -12.67 6.25 7.60
CA GLN A 31 -11.71 6.59 6.58
C GLN A 31 -10.59 5.56 6.75
N LYS A 32 -10.52 4.56 5.85
CA LYS A 32 -9.28 3.78 5.69
C LYS A 32 -8.16 4.80 5.60
N PRO A 33 -7.06 4.66 6.37
CA PRO A 33 -6.04 5.70 6.46
C PRO A 33 -5.57 6.03 5.05
N LYS A 34 -6.01 7.19 4.57
CA LYS A 34 -5.53 7.80 3.34
C LYS A 34 -4.14 8.24 3.70
N GLN A 35 -3.13 7.42 3.38
CA GLN A 35 -1.73 7.79 3.52
C GLN A 35 -1.51 9.03 2.66
N THR A 36 -1.70 10.19 3.27
CA THR A 36 -1.21 11.48 2.77
C THR A 36 0.30 11.35 2.66
N PRO A 37 0.89 11.57 1.48
CA PRO A 37 2.35 11.58 1.35
C PRO A 37 2.87 12.76 2.19
N GLY A 38 3.38 12.43 3.38
CA GLY A 38 4.08 13.36 4.25
C GLY A 38 5.32 13.90 3.53
N LYS A 39 5.53 15.20 3.65
CA LYS A 39 6.63 15.95 3.02
C LYS A 39 8.00 15.38 3.42
N SER A 40 8.91 15.46 2.45
CA SER A 40 10.32 15.00 2.34
C SER A 40 10.53 13.47 2.28
N GLN A 41 10.24 12.85 1.13
CA GLN A 41 10.79 11.54 0.79
C GLN A 41 12.20 11.70 0.21
N ASP A 42 13.16 11.98 1.09
CA ASP A 42 14.55 11.66 0.82
C ASP A 42 14.68 10.13 0.93
N TYR A 43 14.79 9.44 -0.21
CA TYR A 43 14.93 7.98 -0.21
C TYR A 43 16.27 7.53 0.44
N GLY A 44 17.19 8.45 0.73
CA GLY A 44 18.47 8.20 1.40
C GLY A 44 19.40 7.29 0.61
N ILE A 45 19.13 7.07 -0.68
CA ILE A 45 19.92 6.21 -1.55
C ILE A 45 20.62 7.09 -2.58
N LEU A 46 21.95 7.07 -2.56
CA LEU A 46 22.76 7.59 -3.64
C LEU A 46 22.66 6.60 -4.81
N TYR A 47 21.92 7.00 -5.85
CA TYR A 47 21.84 6.26 -7.10
C TYR A 47 23.16 6.41 -7.84
N THR A 48 23.90 5.33 -8.04
CA THR A 48 24.95 5.32 -9.05
C THR A 48 24.38 4.78 -10.35
N HIS A 49 24.79 5.37 -11.47
CA HIS A 49 24.36 4.97 -12.81
C HIS A 49 24.53 3.46 -13.10
N ASN A 50 25.42 2.78 -12.37
CA ASN A 50 25.72 1.36 -12.55
C ASN A 50 24.95 0.42 -11.61
N ASP A 51 23.93 0.91 -10.91
CA ASP A 51 23.15 0.09 -10.00
C ASP A 51 22.24 -0.88 -10.73
N SER A 52 22.17 -2.11 -10.22
CA SER A 52 21.29 -3.14 -10.74
C SER A 52 19.83 -2.75 -10.47
N LEU A 53 19.19 -2.16 -11.47
CA LEU A 53 17.76 -1.87 -11.48
C LEU A 53 17.02 -3.08 -12.05
N GLN A 54 16.10 -3.61 -11.27
CA GLN A 54 15.32 -4.80 -11.60
C GLN A 54 13.83 -4.50 -11.54
N TYR A 55 13.03 -5.30 -12.25
CA TYR A 55 11.58 -5.25 -12.14
C TYR A 55 11.00 -6.65 -11.99
N GLU A 56 9.82 -6.68 -11.39
CA GLU A 56 9.00 -7.87 -11.23
C GLU A 56 7.56 -7.51 -11.58
N THR A 57 6.89 -8.33 -12.37
CA THR A 57 5.45 -8.25 -12.61
C THR A 57 4.71 -9.22 -11.70
N TYR A 58 3.52 -8.86 -11.25
CA TYR A 58 2.75 -9.71 -10.36
C TYR A 58 1.24 -9.63 -10.64
N PRO A 59 0.49 -10.74 -10.48
CA PRO A 59 -0.96 -10.74 -10.67
C PRO A 59 -1.67 -10.05 -9.50
N LEU A 60 -2.82 -9.46 -9.80
CA LEU A 60 -3.76 -8.81 -8.88
C LEU A 60 -5.16 -9.37 -9.12
N PRO A 61 -6.11 -9.22 -8.17
CA PRO A 61 -7.50 -9.63 -8.39
C PRO A 61 -8.11 -9.02 -9.68
N ASN A 62 -7.72 -7.79 -10.01
CA ASN A 62 -8.25 -7.02 -11.15
C ASN A 62 -7.16 -6.69 -12.19
N GLY A 63 -6.26 -7.62 -12.48
CA GLY A 63 -5.25 -7.48 -13.53
C GLY A 63 -3.84 -7.74 -13.04
N TRP A 64 -2.92 -6.84 -13.38
CA TRP A 64 -1.48 -6.98 -13.08
C TRP A 64 -0.91 -5.69 -12.51
N GLY A 65 0.16 -5.81 -11.74
CA GLY A 65 1.00 -4.72 -11.25
C GLY A 65 2.47 -4.98 -11.54
N TYR A 66 3.32 -4.01 -11.22
CA TYR A 66 4.77 -4.21 -11.23
C TYR A 66 5.46 -3.59 -10.01
N LYS A 67 6.63 -4.11 -9.70
CA LYS A 67 7.57 -3.56 -8.72
C LYS A 67 8.89 -3.21 -9.41
N LEU A 68 9.53 -2.15 -8.95
CA LEU A 68 10.92 -1.85 -9.29
C LEU A 68 11.79 -1.99 -8.04
N TYR A 69 12.95 -2.60 -8.22
CA TYR A 69 13.93 -2.79 -7.17
C TYR A 69 15.25 -2.17 -7.58
N LEU A 70 15.86 -1.42 -6.67
CA LEU A 70 17.23 -0.93 -6.81
C LEU A 70 18.08 -1.60 -5.75
N ARG A 71 19.12 -2.34 -6.18
CA ARG A 71 20.00 -3.10 -5.25
C ARG A 71 19.18 -3.86 -4.19
N TYR A 72 18.15 -4.59 -4.66
CA TYR A 72 17.23 -5.39 -3.85
C TYR A 72 16.22 -4.62 -2.98
N LYS A 73 16.31 -3.28 -2.88
CA LYS A 73 15.33 -2.47 -2.15
C LYS A 73 14.16 -2.12 -3.06
N LEU A 74 12.94 -2.34 -2.58
CA LEU A 74 11.72 -1.93 -3.28
C LEU A 74 11.69 -0.41 -3.44
N LEU A 75 11.69 0.04 -4.69
CA LEU A 75 11.71 1.45 -5.07
C LEU A 75 10.31 1.94 -5.46
N VAL A 76 9.61 1.16 -6.29
CA VAL A 76 8.27 1.47 -6.78
C VAL A 76 7.40 0.22 -6.64
N ASN A 77 6.19 0.38 -6.13
CA ASN A 77 5.14 -0.64 -6.20
C ASN A 77 3.93 -0.03 -6.90
N GLN A 78 3.63 -0.48 -8.11
CA GLN A 78 2.63 0.11 -8.98
C GLN A 78 1.54 -0.92 -9.31
N PRO A 79 0.51 -1.05 -8.46
CA PRO A 79 -0.61 -1.96 -8.70
C PRO A 79 -1.63 -1.42 -9.71
N ILE A 80 -1.59 -0.13 -10.03
CA ILE A 80 -2.57 0.58 -10.84
C ILE A 80 -1.87 1.26 -12.02
N ILE A 81 -2.54 1.37 -13.17
CA ILE A 81 -1.99 2.08 -14.33
C ILE A 81 -1.74 3.56 -13.99
N PRO A 82 -0.49 4.07 -14.07
CA PRO A 82 -0.19 5.46 -13.76
C PRO A 82 -0.79 6.40 -14.81
N ALA A 83 -1.09 7.64 -14.39
CA ALA A 83 -1.56 8.74 -15.25
C ALA A 83 -2.85 8.48 -16.07
N LEU A 84 -3.56 7.39 -15.81
CA LEU A 84 -4.91 7.14 -16.33
C LEU A 84 -5.92 7.21 -15.19
N ALA A 85 -7.14 7.65 -15.52
CA ALA A 85 -8.24 7.68 -14.56
C ALA A 85 -8.70 6.24 -14.23
N GLY A 86 -9.10 6.03 -12.97
CA GLY A 86 -9.59 4.75 -12.46
C GLY A 86 -8.60 4.03 -11.55
N ASN A 87 -9.02 2.87 -11.04
CA ASN A 87 -8.28 2.07 -10.07
C ASN A 87 -8.01 0.65 -10.59
N GLN A 88 -7.70 0.55 -11.88
CA GLN A 88 -7.51 -0.70 -12.60
C GLN A 88 -6.02 -1.06 -12.67
N GLY A 89 -5.71 -2.34 -12.51
CA GLY A 89 -4.40 -2.87 -12.84
C GLY A 89 -4.20 -2.95 -14.35
N PHE A 90 -3.02 -3.38 -14.77
CA PHE A 90 -2.74 -3.66 -16.17
C PHE A 90 -3.56 -4.86 -16.64
N LYS A 91 -4.11 -4.80 -17.86
CA LYS A 91 -4.90 -5.90 -18.44
C LYS A 91 -4.09 -7.19 -18.57
N THR A 92 -2.80 -7.05 -18.87
CA THR A 92 -1.89 -8.18 -19.08
C THR A 92 -0.57 -7.95 -18.37
N GLU A 93 0.13 -9.04 -18.03
CA GLU A 93 1.50 -8.98 -17.52
C GLU A 93 2.44 -8.20 -18.47
N LYS A 94 2.28 -8.45 -19.78
CA LYS A 94 3.06 -7.78 -20.83
C LYS A 94 2.90 -6.26 -20.78
N ASP A 95 1.72 -5.77 -20.47
CA ASP A 95 1.45 -4.34 -20.34
C ASP A 95 2.09 -3.76 -19.08
N ALA A 96 2.02 -4.47 -17.94
CA ALA A 96 2.73 -4.10 -16.73
C ALA A 96 4.25 -4.02 -16.98
N LYS A 97 4.81 -5.01 -17.69
CA LYS A 97 6.23 -5.05 -18.07
C LYS A 97 6.65 -3.85 -18.93
N LYS A 98 5.86 -3.46 -19.95
CA LYS A 98 6.19 -2.28 -20.78
C LYS A 98 6.29 -1.01 -19.95
N ILE A 99 5.36 -0.82 -19.03
CA ILE A 99 5.33 0.37 -18.17
C ILE A 99 6.47 0.34 -17.14
N ALA A 100 6.79 -0.83 -16.59
CA ALA A 100 7.97 -1.02 -15.74
C ALA A 100 9.25 -0.61 -16.48
N GLN A 101 9.42 -1.00 -17.75
CA GLN A 101 10.58 -0.64 -18.57
C GLN A 101 10.69 0.87 -18.83
N LEU A 102 9.57 1.56 -19.03
CA LEU A 102 9.58 3.03 -19.14
C LEU A 102 10.04 3.69 -17.84
N ALA A 103 9.51 3.22 -16.70
CA ALA A 103 9.91 3.72 -15.39
C ALA A 103 11.40 3.44 -15.11
N ILE A 104 11.91 2.25 -15.47
CA ILE A 104 13.36 1.93 -15.43
C ILE A 104 14.17 2.95 -16.21
N GLY A 105 13.75 3.28 -17.44
CA GLY A 105 14.44 4.26 -18.27
C GLY A 105 14.48 5.66 -17.65
N LYS A 106 13.50 6.02 -16.82
CA LYS A 106 13.48 7.30 -16.08
C LYS A 106 14.38 7.26 -14.85
N VAL A 107 14.32 6.17 -14.08
CA VAL A 107 15.21 5.96 -12.92
C VAL A 107 16.67 5.94 -13.35
N ALA A 108 17.00 5.26 -14.46
CA ALA A 108 18.36 5.21 -15.01
C ALA A 108 18.90 6.60 -15.40
N LYS A 109 18.02 7.57 -15.68
CA LYS A 109 18.37 8.97 -15.97
C LYS A 109 18.38 9.86 -14.73
N GLY A 110 18.23 9.29 -13.53
CA GLY A 110 18.13 10.04 -12.28
C GLY A 110 16.81 10.77 -12.06
N GLN A 111 15.76 10.47 -12.84
CA GLN A 111 14.46 11.13 -12.71
C GLN A 111 13.65 10.46 -11.60
N MET A 112 13.62 11.09 -10.43
CA MET A 112 12.90 10.61 -9.24
C MET A 112 11.85 11.62 -8.77
N PRO A 113 10.61 11.17 -8.46
CA PRO A 113 10.06 9.84 -8.77
C PRO A 113 9.93 9.63 -10.30
N PRO A 114 9.95 8.38 -10.80
CA PRO A 114 9.82 8.07 -12.23
C PRO A 114 8.38 8.30 -12.71
N THR A 115 7.99 9.56 -12.80
CA THR A 115 6.64 9.99 -13.15
C THR A 115 6.42 9.73 -14.63
N LEU A 116 5.35 9.01 -14.97
CA LEU A 116 4.96 8.73 -16.36
C LEU A 116 3.80 9.63 -16.78
N GLU A 117 3.88 10.19 -17.98
CA GLU A 117 2.81 11.01 -18.54
C GLU A 117 1.73 10.14 -19.18
N ALA A 118 0.49 10.63 -19.19
CA ALA A 118 -0.64 9.92 -19.80
C ALA A 118 -0.38 9.56 -21.27
N LYS A 119 0.29 10.44 -22.03
CA LYS A 119 0.64 10.19 -23.44
C LYS A 119 1.62 9.02 -23.59
N GLU A 120 2.62 8.93 -22.72
CA GLU A 120 3.60 7.83 -22.72
C GLU A 120 2.92 6.49 -22.40
N VAL A 121 2.06 6.50 -21.37
CA VAL A 121 1.31 5.31 -20.94
C VAL A 121 0.36 4.85 -22.04
N LYS A 122 -0.46 5.74 -22.60
CA LYS A 122 -1.39 5.40 -23.70
C LYS A 122 -0.66 4.82 -24.90
N LYS A 123 0.45 5.45 -25.31
CA LYS A 123 1.29 4.97 -26.41
C LYS A 123 1.82 3.55 -26.15
N ALA A 124 2.32 3.28 -24.95
CA ALA A 124 2.87 1.96 -24.59
C ALA A 124 1.79 0.87 -24.50
N LEU A 125 0.61 1.24 -24.03
CA LEU A 125 -0.53 0.33 -23.86
C LEU A 125 -1.41 0.21 -25.11
N LYS A 126 -1.14 1.01 -26.16
CA LYS A 126 -1.97 1.11 -27.37
C LYS A 126 -3.43 1.45 -27.05
N LEU A 127 -3.60 2.44 -26.17
CA LEU A 127 -4.88 3.02 -25.76
C LEU A 127 -5.14 4.36 -26.45
#